data_AF-A0A831X0P3-F1
#
_entry.id   AF-A0A831X0P3-F1
#
_cell.length_a   1.000
_cell.length_b   1.000
_cell.length_c   1.000
_cell.angle_alpha   90.00
_cell.angle_beta   90.00
_cell.angle_gamma   90.00
#
_symmetry.space_group_name_H-M   'P 1'
#
loop_
_entity.id
_entity.type
_entity.pdbx_description
1 polymer ?
#
loop_
_entity_poly.entity_id
_entity_poly.type
_entity_poly.pdbx_seq_one_letter_code
_entity_poly.pdbx_strand_id
1 'polypeptide(L)'
;MLNMWCAEGMRSVKLSEVQRLRFLNPVIDSEVKKALETLALSHDTQKKAVSVSFAGEGKRSVRVGYVVENPIWKTSYRLVLDSKNKAKPFLQGWAVVENTQDEDWSNVRMSLVSGRPISFQMNLYDPLFVSRPVVEPELFASLRPPTYSGAMEKMEQAKAMTAAPAPPGFGGAGQPGRADRQLAENRLRDGRAEAESFRKAAMDPAQGVASAAVATELGDFFQYVIEQPVSLPRQKSALLPIVNQDVEATKVSIYNQGVHAKFPLHGLKFKNNTSLHLMQGPITVFENGAYAGDARILDLQPKEERLISYAIDLGTEVEPVVQNPADRIINIKVNRGVIHATHKVREAKLYNIKNRSEHDRLVVLEHPYRQQFSLIAPEKYAERARDVYRFEIPVKAGESAKQEVVEERDVIQTVSISNADDNQIRFFSSNAVTSQKVKDALARAMELKGQLAVIQRDLAHANKQLADINADQQRLRANLKEMPPTAAAYKRYLDKFDQQETEIEQLRDRIKKLQDNELAQRQGIDRYLAALTIE
;
A
#
# COMPACT_ATOMS: atom_id res chain seq x y z
N MET A 1 56.65 -27.52 35.55
CA MET A 1 57.56 -27.92 36.64
C MET A 1 57.62 -26.75 37.61
N LEU A 2 57.40 -26.96 38.90
CA LEU A 2 57.57 -25.95 39.94
C LEU A 2 58.92 -26.19 40.62
N ASN A 3 59.82 -25.21 40.56
CA ASN A 3 61.11 -25.29 41.23
C ASN A 3 61.00 -24.56 42.57
N MET A 4 61.29 -25.24 43.65
CA MET A 4 61.24 -24.69 45.01
C MET A 4 62.62 -24.73 45.65
N TRP A 5 62.98 -23.69 46.39
CA TRP A 5 64.16 -23.68 47.24
C TRP A 5 63.79 -24.24 48.62
N CYS A 6 64.37 -25.40 48.96
CA CYS A 6 64.17 -26.09 50.23
C CYS A 6 65.46 -26.04 51.07
N ALA A 7 65.39 -26.46 52.33
CA ALA A 7 66.55 -26.48 53.24
C ALA A 7 67.72 -27.34 52.72
N GLU A 8 67.43 -28.36 51.89
CA GLU A 8 68.42 -29.23 51.25
C GLU A 8 68.87 -28.75 49.85
N GLY A 9 68.38 -27.60 49.39
CA GLY A 9 68.68 -27.03 48.07
C GLY A 9 67.46 -26.90 47.16
N MET A 10 67.68 -26.76 45.85
CA MET A 10 66.58 -26.57 44.88
C MET A 10 65.96 -27.91 44.47
N ARG A 11 64.65 -28.06 44.65
CA ARG A 11 63.87 -29.24 44.26
C ARG A 11 62.88 -28.88 43.16
N SER A 12 62.88 -29.65 42.07
CA SER A 12 61.88 -29.53 41.01
C SER A 12 60.76 -30.53 41.21
N VAL A 13 59.51 -30.07 41.20
CA VAL A 13 58.31 -30.90 41.34
C VAL A 13 57.44 -30.75 40.08
N LYS A 14 56.94 -31.86 39.54
CA LYS A 14 55.96 -31.82 38.45
C LYS A 14 54.67 -31.21 38.97
N LEU A 15 54.23 -30.11 38.35
CA LEU A 15 53.05 -29.37 38.81
C LEU A 15 51.78 -30.25 38.78
N SER A 16 51.72 -31.21 37.85
CA SER A 16 50.64 -32.20 37.75
C SER A 16 50.55 -33.16 38.94
N GLU A 17 51.62 -33.32 39.72
CA GLU A 17 51.68 -34.17 40.91
C GLU A 17 51.41 -33.39 42.21
N VAL A 18 51.26 -32.06 42.13
CA VAL A 18 50.95 -31.21 43.27
C VAL A 18 49.46 -31.24 43.55
N GLN A 19 49.04 -32.02 44.55
CA GLN A 19 47.62 -32.13 44.95
C GLN A 19 47.15 -31.00 45.86
N ARG A 20 48.08 -30.35 46.58
CA ARG A 20 47.76 -29.28 47.53
C ARG A 20 48.85 -28.23 47.55
N LEU A 21 48.45 -26.97 47.45
CA LEU A 21 49.31 -25.81 47.62
C LEU A 21 48.70 -24.92 48.71
N ARG A 22 49.53 -24.41 49.62
CA ARG A 22 49.12 -23.48 50.67
C ARG A 22 50.12 -22.34 50.71
N PHE A 23 49.63 -21.10 50.70
CA PHE A 23 50.49 -19.95 50.89
C PHE A 23 50.76 -19.77 52.38
N LEU A 24 52.05 -19.68 52.74
CA LEU A 24 52.46 -19.48 54.13
C LEU A 24 52.32 -18.02 54.56
N ASN A 25 52.38 -17.09 53.62
CA ASN A 25 52.14 -15.67 53.88
C ASN A 25 50.62 -15.40 53.91
N PRO A 26 50.06 -15.00 55.05
CA PRO A 26 48.61 -14.79 55.18
C PRO A 26 48.07 -13.64 54.32
N VAL A 27 48.90 -12.66 53.97
CA VAL A 27 48.51 -11.55 53.07
C VAL A 27 48.33 -12.07 51.64
N ILE A 28 49.30 -12.84 51.15
CA ILE A 28 49.25 -13.44 49.80
C ILE A 28 48.12 -14.47 49.72
N ASP A 29 47.92 -15.29 50.75
CA ASP A 29 46.80 -16.24 50.83
C ASP A 29 45.45 -15.51 50.71
N SER A 30 45.30 -14.38 51.42
CA SER A 30 44.09 -13.55 51.33
C SER A 30 43.92 -12.87 49.98
N GLU A 31 44.99 -12.37 49.35
CA GLU A 31 44.89 -11.72 48.03
C GLU A 31 44.57 -12.73 46.93
N VAL A 32 45.22 -13.89 46.94
CA VAL A 32 44.92 -14.98 46.00
C VAL A 32 43.49 -15.47 46.21
N LYS A 33 43.03 -15.59 47.46
CA LYS A 33 41.64 -15.95 47.74
C LYS A 33 40.64 -14.92 47.21
N LYS A 34 40.88 -13.62 47.43
CA LYS A 34 40.04 -12.54 46.88
C LYS A 34 40.07 -12.49 45.35
N ALA A 35 41.22 -12.71 44.73
CA ALA A 35 41.36 -12.77 43.28
C ALA A 35 40.61 -13.97 42.70
N LEU A 36 40.69 -15.13 43.35
CA LEU A 36 39.94 -16.33 42.98
C LEU A 36 38.43 -16.16 43.21
N GLU A 37 38.00 -15.50 44.28
CA GLU A 37 36.58 -15.16 44.52
C GLU A 37 36.06 -14.17 43.47
N THR A 38 36.86 -13.16 43.10
CA THR A 38 36.51 -12.19 42.05
C THR A 38 36.47 -12.86 40.68
N LEU A 39 37.41 -13.78 40.39
CA LEU A 39 37.41 -14.58 39.17
C LEU A 39 36.20 -15.53 39.13
N ALA A 40 35.87 -16.17 40.24
CA ALA A 40 34.69 -17.03 40.36
C ALA A 40 33.38 -16.24 40.17
N LEU A 41 33.29 -15.02 40.71
CA LEU A 41 32.17 -14.10 40.49
C LEU A 41 32.12 -13.58 39.04
N SER A 42 33.27 -13.39 38.40
CA SER A 42 33.36 -12.96 36.99
C SER A 42 33.04 -14.08 35.99
N HIS A 43 33.11 -15.35 36.40
CA HIS A 43 32.82 -16.50 35.54
C HIS A 43 31.30 -16.81 35.46
N ASP A 44 30.49 -16.23 36.34
CA ASP A 44 29.03 -16.25 36.24
C ASP A 44 28.54 -14.87 35.75
N THR A 45 28.87 -14.53 34.49
CA THR A 45 28.55 -13.25 33.84
C THR A 45 27.05 -12.94 33.75
N GLN A 46 26.17 -13.81 34.26
CA GLN A 46 24.72 -13.66 34.24
C GLN A 46 24.10 -13.20 35.57
N LYS A 47 24.85 -13.09 36.68
CA LYS A 47 24.28 -12.70 37.98
C LYS A 47 24.87 -11.39 38.50
N LYS A 48 24.01 -10.38 38.69
CA LYS A 48 24.36 -9.12 39.37
C LYS A 48 23.71 -9.08 40.75
N ALA A 49 24.51 -8.87 41.79
CA ALA A 49 23.99 -8.65 43.14
C ALA A 49 23.40 -7.24 43.27
N VAL A 50 22.12 -7.15 43.61
CA VAL A 50 21.42 -5.88 43.90
C VAL A 50 21.15 -5.81 45.40
N SER A 51 21.70 -4.80 46.07
CA SER A 51 21.44 -4.56 47.49
C SER A 51 20.33 -3.52 47.65
N VAL A 52 19.24 -3.88 48.34
CA VAL A 52 18.13 -2.99 48.66
C VAL A 52 18.15 -2.72 50.16
N SER A 53 18.46 -1.48 50.55
CA SER A 53 18.49 -1.06 51.95
C SER A 53 17.20 -0.33 52.33
N PHE A 54 16.67 -0.63 53.51
CA PHE A 54 15.46 0.01 54.04
C PHE A 54 15.81 0.83 55.29
N ALA A 55 15.38 2.09 55.35
CA ALA A 55 15.55 2.94 56.54
C ALA A 55 14.35 2.80 57.49
N GLY A 56 14.59 2.61 58.79
CA GLY A 56 13.57 2.51 59.86
C GLY A 56 13.50 1.15 60.56
N GLU A 57 12.89 1.10 61.75
CA GLU A 57 12.73 -0.11 62.57
C GLU A 57 11.34 -0.77 62.41
N GLY A 58 11.27 -2.09 62.59
CA GLY A 58 10.02 -2.86 62.53
C GLY A 58 9.81 -3.69 61.25
N LYS A 59 8.80 -4.58 61.27
CA LYS A 59 8.45 -5.45 60.13
C LYS A 59 7.45 -4.74 59.20
N ARG A 60 7.71 -4.74 57.89
CA ARG A 60 6.78 -4.27 56.85
C ARG A 60 6.82 -5.18 55.64
N SER A 61 5.70 -5.27 54.93
CA SER A 61 5.64 -5.97 53.64
C SER A 61 6.34 -5.13 52.58
N VAL A 62 7.26 -5.75 51.85
CA VAL A 62 7.99 -5.12 50.74
C VAL A 62 7.74 -5.92 49.48
N ARG A 63 7.46 -5.22 48.38
CA ARG A 63 7.38 -5.81 47.04
C ARG A 63 8.51 -5.27 46.19
N VAL A 64 9.25 -6.16 45.55
CA VAL A 64 10.27 -5.81 44.54
C VAL A 64 9.69 -6.15 43.18
N GLY A 65 9.71 -5.18 42.27
CA GLY A 65 9.37 -5.38 40.87
C GLY A 65 10.58 -4.99 40.02
N TYR A 66 10.87 -5.77 38.99
CA TYR A 66 11.97 -5.51 38.08
C TYR A 66 11.51 -5.79 36.64
N VAL A 67 12.16 -5.14 35.68
CA VAL A 67 11.90 -5.32 34.25
C VAL A 67 13.18 -5.89 33.64
N VAL A 68 13.06 -7.04 33.00
CA VAL A 68 14.14 -7.68 32.24
C VAL A 68 13.74 -7.77 30.78
N GLU A 69 14.74 -7.69 29.91
CA GLU A 69 14.55 -8.03 28.50
C GLU A 69 14.11 -9.49 28.39
N ASN A 70 13.01 -9.72 27.69
CA ASN A 70 12.47 -11.04 27.40
C ASN A 70 12.08 -11.06 25.91
N PRO A 71 12.08 -12.25 25.28
CA PRO A 71 11.66 -12.37 23.88
C PRO A 71 10.21 -11.89 23.71
N ILE A 72 9.94 -11.31 22.54
CA ILE A 72 8.58 -10.95 22.15
C ILE A 72 7.76 -12.24 22.06
N TRP A 73 6.69 -12.32 22.86
CA TRP A 73 5.70 -13.38 22.74
C TRP A 73 4.91 -13.21 21.44
N LYS A 74 4.54 -14.32 20.80
CA LYS A 74 3.93 -14.34 19.47
C LYS A 74 2.54 -14.94 19.54
N THR A 75 1.64 -14.54 18.67
CA THR A 75 0.38 -15.26 18.47
C THR A 75 0.46 -16.18 17.26
N SER A 76 -0.27 -17.28 17.32
CA SER A 76 -0.52 -18.15 16.18
C SER A 76 -1.98 -18.57 16.23
N TYR A 77 -2.61 -18.68 15.06
CA TYR A 77 -4.02 -19.01 14.96
C TYR A 77 -4.26 -20.22 14.05
N ARG A 78 -5.35 -20.93 14.33
CA ARG A 78 -5.91 -21.94 13.44
C ARG A 78 -7.38 -21.63 13.23
N LEU A 79 -7.79 -21.64 11.97
CA LEU A 79 -9.18 -21.42 11.58
C LEU A 79 -9.71 -22.66 10.88
N VAL A 80 -10.79 -23.23 11.42
CA VAL A 80 -11.44 -24.39 10.85
C VAL A 80 -12.75 -23.98 10.19
N LEU A 81 -12.87 -24.26 8.89
CA LEU A 81 -14.01 -23.94 8.05
C LEU A 81 -14.76 -25.22 7.66
N ASP A 82 -16.10 -25.13 7.64
CA ASP A 82 -16.98 -26.12 7.03
C ASP A 82 -17.29 -25.70 5.58
N SER A 83 -17.15 -26.62 4.62
CA SER A 83 -17.46 -26.35 3.21
C SER A 83 -18.92 -26.01 2.96
N LYS A 84 -19.85 -26.49 3.79
CA LYS A 84 -21.28 -26.26 3.58
C LYS A 84 -21.83 -24.99 4.23
N ASN A 85 -20.98 -24.18 4.87
CA ASN A 85 -21.38 -23.02 5.69
C ASN A 85 -22.46 -23.39 6.75
N LYS A 86 -22.52 -24.66 7.19
CA LYS A 86 -23.55 -25.11 8.15
C LYS A 86 -23.10 -24.88 9.60
N ALA A 87 -21.80 -24.96 9.85
CA ALA A 87 -21.19 -24.59 11.11
C ALA A 87 -20.51 -23.22 11.03
N LYS A 88 -20.49 -22.49 12.15
CA LYS A 88 -19.69 -21.26 12.26
C LYS A 88 -18.20 -21.62 12.15
N PRO A 89 -17.38 -20.77 11.50
CA PRO A 89 -15.94 -20.91 11.56
C PRO A 89 -15.44 -20.98 13.00
N PHE A 90 -14.52 -21.90 13.28
CA PHE A 90 -13.98 -22.09 14.62
C PHE A 90 -12.55 -21.57 14.70
N LEU A 91 -12.30 -20.62 15.60
CA LEU A 91 -10.99 -20.00 15.80
C LEU A 91 -10.31 -20.53 17.06
N GLN A 92 -9.09 -20.99 16.88
CA GLN A 92 -8.16 -21.32 17.96
C GLN A 92 -6.97 -20.37 17.89
N GLY A 93 -6.58 -19.82 19.04
CA GLY A 93 -5.44 -18.92 19.16
C GLY A 93 -4.53 -19.34 20.31
N TRP A 94 -3.23 -19.30 20.07
CA TRP A 94 -2.20 -19.57 21.07
C TRP A 94 -1.27 -18.39 21.23
N ALA A 95 -0.89 -18.11 22.47
CA ALA A 95 0.29 -17.31 22.78
C ALA A 95 1.49 -18.25 22.89
N VAL A 96 2.51 -18.00 22.07
CA VAL A 96 3.81 -18.66 22.12
C VAL A 96 4.68 -17.84 23.08
N VAL A 97 4.98 -18.43 24.24
CA VAL A 97 5.80 -17.81 25.28
C VAL A 97 7.05 -18.64 25.49
N GLU A 98 8.18 -17.96 25.64
CA GLU A 98 9.49 -18.59 25.78
C GLU A 98 10.12 -18.13 27.10
N ASN A 99 10.55 -19.09 27.91
CA ASN A 99 11.36 -18.80 29.09
C ASN A 99 12.84 -18.85 28.68
N THR A 100 13.43 -17.69 28.35
CA THR A 100 14.85 -17.56 28.01
C THR A 100 15.74 -17.36 29.23
N GLN A 101 15.16 -17.29 30.43
CA GLN A 101 15.89 -17.13 31.69
C GLN A 101 16.48 -18.48 32.11
N ASP A 102 17.49 -18.44 32.98
CA ASP A 102 18.14 -19.63 33.54
C ASP A 102 17.42 -20.21 34.77
N GLU A 103 16.24 -19.66 35.09
CA GLU A 103 15.39 -20.07 36.21
C GLU A 103 14.08 -20.69 35.72
N ASP A 104 13.60 -21.72 36.42
CA ASP A 104 12.35 -22.39 36.11
C ASP A 104 11.16 -21.57 36.65
N TRP A 105 10.15 -21.32 35.82
CA TRP A 105 8.92 -20.69 36.30
C TRP A 105 8.08 -21.72 37.04
N SER A 106 7.67 -21.39 38.27
CA SER A 106 6.82 -22.24 39.10
C SER A 106 5.59 -21.46 39.56
N ASN A 107 4.40 -21.83 39.06
CA ASN A 107 3.11 -21.23 39.41
C ASN A 107 3.05 -19.70 39.28
N VAL A 108 3.62 -19.17 38.20
CA VAL A 108 3.64 -17.72 37.94
C VAL A 108 2.28 -17.28 37.41
N ARG A 109 1.75 -16.17 37.93
CA ARG A 109 0.61 -15.47 37.33
C ARG A 109 1.11 -14.65 36.16
N MET A 110 0.57 -14.89 34.98
CA MET A 110 1.06 -14.28 33.75
C MET A 110 -0.01 -13.46 33.05
N SER A 111 0.43 -12.32 32.56
CA SER A 111 -0.37 -11.34 31.84
C SER A 111 0.38 -10.92 30.59
N LEU A 112 -0.23 -11.11 29.43
CA LEU A 112 0.37 -10.77 28.13
C LEU A 112 -0.26 -9.47 27.63
N VAL A 113 0.56 -8.43 27.50
CA VAL A 113 0.07 -7.09 27.11
C VAL A 113 0.21 -6.92 25.60
N SER A 114 -0.88 -6.56 24.95
CA SER A 114 -0.93 -6.10 23.56
C SER A 114 -0.94 -4.57 23.53
N GLY A 115 -0.09 -3.97 22.70
CA GLY A 115 0.10 -2.51 22.75
C GLY A 115 1.40 -1.94 22.17
N ARG A 116 2.34 -2.80 21.76
CA ARG A 116 3.68 -2.39 21.27
C ARG A 116 4.31 -1.27 22.15
N PRO A 117 4.50 -1.50 23.46
CA PRO A 117 5.12 -0.50 24.31
C PRO A 117 6.51 -0.16 23.76
N ILE A 118 6.80 1.14 23.63
CA ILE A 118 8.12 1.59 23.19
C ILE A 118 9.11 1.34 24.34
N SER A 119 10.03 0.41 24.13
CA SER A 119 11.20 0.16 24.98
C SER A 119 12.45 0.21 24.11
N PHE A 120 13.57 0.73 24.64
CA PHE A 120 14.80 0.92 23.89
C PHE A 120 16.00 0.36 24.66
N GLN A 121 16.93 -0.25 23.94
CA GLN A 121 18.24 -0.65 24.45
C GLN A 121 19.26 0.35 23.89
N MET A 122 20.00 1.05 24.75
CA MET A 122 21.03 1.99 24.34
C MET A 122 22.39 1.47 24.83
N ASN A 123 23.20 0.97 23.91
CA ASN A 123 24.58 0.63 24.19
C ASN A 123 25.40 1.92 24.25
N LEU A 124 25.80 2.33 25.46
CA LEU A 124 26.54 3.57 25.71
C LEU A 124 28.06 3.40 25.66
N TYR A 125 28.56 2.17 25.48
CA TYR A 125 29.98 1.84 25.66
C TYR A 125 30.71 1.55 24.34
N ASP A 126 30.02 0.99 23.35
CA ASP A 126 30.67 0.62 22.08
C ASP A 126 30.69 1.77 21.07
N PRO A 127 31.81 2.01 20.36
CA PRO A 127 31.86 2.99 19.28
C PRO A 127 30.99 2.57 18.08
N LEU A 128 30.15 3.50 17.63
CA LEU A 128 29.23 3.31 16.50
C LEU A 128 30.00 3.22 15.17
N PHE A 129 29.86 2.09 14.48
CA PHE A 129 30.30 1.93 13.09
C PHE A 129 29.10 1.90 12.14
N VAL A 130 29.28 2.43 10.92
CA VAL A 130 28.25 2.43 9.87
C VAL A 130 28.36 1.13 9.07
N SER A 131 27.32 0.29 9.11
CA SER A 131 27.26 -0.94 8.31
C SER A 131 27.10 -0.62 6.82
N ARG A 132 27.87 -1.30 5.96
CA ARG A 132 27.68 -1.22 4.50
C ARG A 132 26.59 -2.19 4.06
N PRO A 133 25.67 -1.77 3.17
CA PRO A 133 24.60 -2.63 2.69
C PRO A 133 25.14 -3.77 1.83
N VAL A 134 24.55 -4.94 2.01
CA VAL A 134 24.73 -6.11 1.13
C VAL A 134 23.58 -6.13 0.13
N VAL A 135 23.91 -6.36 -1.14
CA VAL A 135 22.93 -6.56 -2.21
C VAL A 135 22.65 -8.04 -2.34
N GLU A 136 21.42 -8.45 -2.04
CA GLU A 136 20.93 -9.81 -2.27
C GLU A 136 20.24 -9.90 -3.64
N PRO A 137 20.52 -10.93 -4.46
CA PRO A 137 19.82 -11.14 -5.72
C PRO A 137 18.36 -11.57 -5.52
N GLU A 138 17.45 -11.02 -6.33
CA GLU A 138 16.03 -11.39 -6.33
C GLU A 138 15.83 -12.85 -6.78
N LEU A 139 15.35 -13.70 -5.87
CA LEU A 139 14.84 -15.03 -6.16
C LEU A 139 13.31 -15.03 -6.04
N PHE A 140 12.66 -15.54 -7.09
CA PHE A 140 11.22 -15.68 -7.32
C PHE A 140 10.33 -15.57 -6.06
N ALA A 141 9.56 -14.48 -5.98
CA ALA A 141 8.62 -14.26 -4.89
C ALA A 141 7.44 -15.25 -5.00
N SER A 142 7.39 -16.24 -4.11
CA SER A 142 6.12 -16.84 -3.72
C SER A 142 5.19 -15.73 -3.22
N LEU A 143 3.92 -15.74 -3.63
CA LEU A 143 2.91 -14.80 -3.13
C LEU A 143 2.87 -14.89 -1.60
N ARG A 144 3.25 -13.81 -0.92
CA ARG A 144 3.06 -13.67 0.54
C ARG A 144 1.60 -13.32 0.80
N PRO A 145 0.96 -13.86 1.85
CA PRO A 145 -0.40 -13.47 2.20
C PRO A 145 -0.52 -11.94 2.35
N PRO A 146 -1.35 -11.28 1.54
CA PRO A 146 -1.54 -9.83 1.65
C PRO A 146 -2.31 -9.49 2.93
N THR A 147 -2.13 -8.27 3.41
CA THR A 147 -2.91 -7.74 4.53
C THR A 147 -3.78 -6.59 4.06
N TYR A 148 -5.01 -6.55 4.55
CA TYR A 148 -6.02 -5.61 4.11
C TYR A 148 -6.16 -4.47 5.11
N SER A 149 -6.36 -3.23 4.64
CA SER A 149 -6.75 -2.12 5.50
C SER A 149 -8.23 -2.21 5.89
N GLY A 150 -8.59 -1.66 7.05
CA GLY A 150 -9.95 -1.64 7.58
C GLY A 150 -10.80 -0.55 6.92
N ALA A 151 -12.11 -0.64 7.18
CA ALA A 151 -13.09 0.31 6.67
C ALA A 151 -12.82 1.70 7.23
N MET A 152 -12.92 2.72 6.38
CA MET A 152 -12.98 4.11 6.82
C MET A 152 -14.47 4.45 6.99
N GLU A 153 -14.94 4.62 8.23
CA GLU A 153 -16.34 4.93 8.52
C GLU A 153 -16.80 6.22 7.81
N LYS A 154 -18.00 6.19 7.24
CA LYS A 154 -18.82 7.39 7.05
C LYS A 154 -19.50 7.68 8.40
N MET A 155 -19.29 8.87 8.97
CA MET A 155 -20.09 9.34 10.11
C MET A 155 -21.56 9.39 9.70
N GLU A 156 -22.40 8.49 10.21
CA GLU A 156 -23.77 8.79 10.68
C GLU A 156 -24.46 7.60 11.40
N GLN A 157 -24.68 7.81 12.71
CA GLN A 157 -25.79 7.48 13.61
C GLN A 157 -26.43 6.06 13.62
N ALA A 158 -26.08 5.32 14.68
CA ALA A 158 -26.61 4.03 15.08
C ALA A 158 -28.04 4.07 15.65
N LYS A 159 -28.82 3.00 15.42
CA LYS A 159 -29.87 2.54 16.35
C LYS A 159 -29.91 1.01 16.46
N ALA A 160 -30.06 0.58 17.71
CA ALA A 160 -29.88 -0.74 18.25
C ALA A 160 -30.99 -1.75 17.91
N MET A 161 -30.62 -3.03 17.79
CA MET A 161 -31.55 -4.17 17.82
C MET A 161 -31.45 -4.89 19.16
N THR A 162 -32.61 -5.24 19.72
CA THR A 162 -32.81 -5.96 20.98
C THR A 162 -32.93 -7.48 20.76
N ALA A 163 -32.15 -8.21 21.55
CA ALA A 163 -32.37 -9.49 22.25
C ALA A 163 -33.17 -10.66 21.63
N ALA A 164 -32.54 -11.84 21.68
CA ALA A 164 -33.09 -13.18 21.52
C ALA A 164 -33.95 -13.65 22.71
N PRO A 165 -34.64 -14.80 22.58
CA PRO A 165 -34.35 -15.89 23.54
C PRO A 165 -34.29 -17.31 22.92
N ALA A 166 -33.80 -18.22 23.75
CA ALA A 166 -33.28 -19.56 23.48
C ALA A 166 -34.32 -20.72 23.70
N PRO A 167 -33.95 -22.00 23.47
CA PRO A 167 -34.82 -23.18 23.23
C PRO A 167 -35.15 -23.95 24.53
N PRO A 168 -35.83 -25.14 24.54
CA PRO A 168 -35.08 -26.43 24.53
C PRO A 168 -35.84 -27.74 24.14
N GLY A 169 -35.07 -28.83 23.93
CA GLY A 169 -35.38 -30.21 24.36
C GLY A 169 -35.90 -31.22 23.31
N PHE A 170 -35.71 -32.55 23.39
CA PHE A 170 -34.77 -33.49 24.04
C PHE A 170 -35.16 -34.93 23.56
N GLY A 171 -34.21 -35.87 23.51
CA GLY A 171 -34.44 -37.34 23.46
C GLY A 171 -34.53 -37.98 22.05
N GLY A 172 -34.02 -39.18 21.75
CA GLY A 172 -33.38 -40.22 22.53
C GLY A 172 -33.55 -41.57 21.82
N ALA A 173 -32.43 -42.24 21.51
CA ALA A 173 -32.15 -43.68 21.39
C ALA A 173 -33.05 -44.66 20.57
N GLY A 174 -32.40 -45.51 19.77
CA GLY A 174 -32.88 -46.88 19.47
C GLY A 174 -32.50 -47.48 18.11
N GLN A 175 -31.44 -48.29 18.07
CA GLN A 175 -31.14 -49.36 17.08
C GLN A 175 -31.06 -50.70 17.88
N PRO A 176 -30.97 -51.94 17.34
CA PRO A 176 -30.48 -52.36 15.99
C PRO A 176 -31.12 -53.66 15.38
N GLY A 177 -30.63 -54.08 14.19
CA GLY A 177 -30.62 -55.47 13.68
C GLY A 177 -30.89 -55.56 12.16
N ARG A 178 -29.89 -55.66 11.26
CA ARG A 178 -29.12 -56.85 10.73
C ARG A 178 -30.04 -57.98 10.21
N ALA A 179 -29.89 -58.62 9.05
CA ALA A 179 -28.94 -58.73 7.93
C ALA A 179 -29.77 -59.21 6.70
N ASP A 180 -29.42 -59.05 5.42
CA ASP A 180 -28.42 -59.85 4.68
C ASP A 180 -28.38 -59.38 3.22
N ARG A 181 -27.17 -59.23 2.65
CA ARG A 181 -26.74 -59.68 1.30
C ARG A 181 -25.43 -58.99 0.91
N GLN A 182 -24.38 -59.47 1.56
CA GLN A 182 -23.03 -59.49 0.99
C GLN A 182 -23.00 -60.50 -0.16
N LEU A 183 -22.66 -60.04 -1.36
CA LEU A 183 -21.81 -60.76 -2.34
C LEU A 183 -21.57 -59.86 -3.57
N ALA A 184 -21.05 -58.65 -3.31
CA ALA A 184 -20.47 -57.76 -4.32
C ALA A 184 -19.47 -56.74 -3.70
N GLU A 185 -18.74 -57.12 -2.64
CA GLU A 185 -17.94 -56.18 -1.83
C GLU A 185 -16.44 -56.49 -1.67
N ASN A 186 -15.90 -57.51 -2.33
CA ASN A 186 -14.51 -57.95 -2.07
C ASN A 186 -13.46 -57.45 -3.07
N ARG A 187 -13.71 -56.37 -3.84
CA ARG A 187 -12.67 -55.71 -4.68
C ARG A 187 -12.62 -54.17 -4.58
N LEU A 188 -13.39 -53.57 -3.68
CA LEU A 188 -13.41 -52.12 -3.40
C LEU A 188 -12.96 -51.77 -1.96
N ARG A 189 -12.45 -52.77 -1.22
CA ARG A 189 -12.25 -52.70 0.22
C ARG A 189 -10.83 -52.32 0.65
N ASP A 190 -9.80 -52.62 -0.14
CA ASP A 190 -8.41 -52.30 0.22
C ASP A 190 -8.07 -50.81 0.02
N GLY A 191 -8.60 -50.15 -1.02
CA GLY A 191 -8.41 -48.70 -1.21
C GLY A 191 -9.28 -47.80 -0.31
N ARG A 192 -10.38 -48.33 0.24
CA ARG A 192 -11.23 -47.60 1.20
C ARG A 192 -10.79 -47.79 2.64
N ALA A 193 -10.15 -48.91 2.98
CA ALA A 193 -9.65 -49.15 4.33
C ALA A 193 -8.45 -48.25 4.68
N GLU A 194 -7.57 -47.93 3.74
CA GLU A 194 -6.51 -46.91 3.94
C GLU A 194 -7.08 -45.49 4.01
N ALA A 195 -8.06 -45.13 3.17
CA ALA A 195 -8.69 -43.81 3.20
C ALA A 195 -9.60 -43.57 4.43
N GLU A 196 -10.28 -44.60 4.93
CA GLU A 196 -11.08 -44.53 6.17
C GLU A 196 -10.22 -44.60 7.44
N SER A 197 -9.09 -45.32 7.42
CA SER A 197 -8.16 -45.32 8.56
C SER A 197 -7.42 -44.00 8.67
N PHE A 198 -7.03 -43.35 7.55
CA PHE A 198 -6.53 -41.97 7.58
C PHE A 198 -7.61 -40.95 7.99
N ARG A 199 -8.89 -41.13 7.63
CA ARG A 199 -9.98 -40.25 8.08
C ARG A 199 -10.38 -40.45 9.55
N LYS A 200 -10.26 -41.66 10.09
CA LYS A 200 -10.49 -41.95 11.52
C LYS A 200 -9.27 -41.67 12.40
N ALA A 201 -8.06 -41.62 11.82
CA ALA A 201 -6.83 -41.21 12.48
C ALA A 201 -6.48 -39.71 12.26
N ALA A 202 -7.20 -39.01 11.37
CA ALA A 202 -7.12 -37.57 11.28
C ALA A 202 -7.64 -36.98 12.59
N MET A 203 -6.74 -36.41 13.41
CA MET A 203 -7.12 -35.56 14.52
C MET A 203 -8.17 -34.57 14.03
N ASP A 204 -9.35 -34.56 14.67
CA ASP A 204 -10.34 -33.53 14.41
C ASP A 204 -9.74 -32.17 14.80
N PRO A 205 -9.43 -31.28 13.84
CA PRO A 205 -8.81 -30.00 14.16
C PRO A 205 -9.73 -29.09 14.97
N ALA A 206 -11.03 -29.41 15.08
CA ALA A 206 -11.98 -28.70 15.92
C ALA A 206 -11.90 -29.09 17.42
N GLN A 207 -11.20 -30.19 17.78
CA GLN A 207 -10.95 -30.52 19.18
C GLN A 207 -9.85 -29.62 19.77
N GLY A 208 -10.28 -28.51 20.39
CA GLY A 208 -9.41 -27.54 21.07
C GLY A 208 -9.41 -27.67 22.59
N VAL A 209 -8.30 -27.27 23.22
CA VAL A 209 -8.22 -27.06 24.68
C VAL A 209 -8.92 -25.74 25.02
N ALA A 210 -9.69 -25.71 26.12
CA ALA A 210 -10.39 -24.49 26.57
C ALA A 210 -9.44 -23.29 26.68
N SER A 211 -9.93 -22.10 26.31
CA SER A 211 -9.15 -20.87 26.48
C SER A 211 -8.82 -20.68 27.96
N ALA A 212 -7.55 -20.39 28.26
CA ALA A 212 -7.08 -20.13 29.61
C ALA A 212 -6.97 -18.62 29.92
N ALA A 213 -7.34 -17.75 28.96
CA ALA A 213 -7.13 -16.31 29.05
C ALA A 213 -8.44 -15.53 29.23
N VAL A 214 -8.40 -14.51 30.11
CA VAL A 214 -9.46 -13.50 30.26
C VAL A 214 -8.98 -12.15 29.75
N ALA A 215 -9.86 -11.49 29.01
CA ALA A 215 -9.73 -10.12 28.54
C ALA A 215 -9.76 -9.12 29.71
N THR A 216 -8.81 -8.21 29.81
CA THR A 216 -8.94 -7.03 30.68
C THR A 216 -8.42 -5.78 29.96
N GLU A 217 -9.25 -4.73 29.91
CA GLU A 217 -8.88 -3.42 29.36
C GLU A 217 -8.15 -2.60 30.45
N LEU A 218 -6.97 -2.08 30.13
CA LEU A 218 -6.17 -1.27 31.04
C LEU A 218 -5.73 0.03 30.31
N GLY A 219 -6.66 0.98 30.22
CA GLY A 219 -6.48 2.19 29.40
C GLY A 219 -6.54 1.84 27.89
N ASP A 220 -5.57 2.33 27.11
CA ASP A 220 -5.45 2.02 25.67
C ASP A 220 -4.80 0.64 25.38
N PHE A 221 -4.43 -0.12 26.41
CA PHE A 221 -3.78 -1.42 26.29
C PHE A 221 -4.74 -2.57 26.59
N PHE A 222 -4.55 -3.68 25.87
CA PHE A 222 -5.35 -4.88 26.06
C PHE A 222 -4.49 -6.02 26.60
N GLN A 223 -4.93 -6.64 27.70
CA GLN A 223 -4.19 -7.66 28.42
C GLN A 223 -4.91 -9.02 28.35
N TYR A 224 -4.16 -10.07 28.01
CA TYR A 224 -4.58 -11.46 28.17
C TYR A 224 -4.10 -11.96 29.54
N VAL A 225 -5.03 -12.14 30.47
CA VAL A 225 -4.73 -12.68 31.80
C VAL A 225 -4.87 -14.19 31.75
N ILE A 226 -3.79 -14.95 31.91
CA ILE A 226 -3.87 -16.41 32.01
C ILE A 226 -4.38 -16.76 33.41
N GLU A 227 -5.58 -17.33 33.51
CA GLU A 227 -6.23 -17.63 34.79
C GLU A 227 -5.48 -18.71 35.57
N GLN A 228 -4.96 -19.71 34.86
CA GLN A 228 -4.25 -20.83 35.45
C GLN A 228 -2.76 -20.49 35.66
N PRO A 229 -2.18 -20.76 36.85
CA PRO A 229 -0.75 -20.55 37.07
C PRO A 229 0.11 -21.30 36.06
N VAL A 230 1.11 -20.63 35.49
CA VAL A 230 1.98 -21.19 34.46
C VAL A 230 3.29 -21.68 35.10
N SER A 231 3.68 -22.91 34.77
CA SER A 231 5.00 -23.46 35.09
C SER A 231 5.71 -23.84 33.80
N LEU A 232 6.92 -23.30 33.58
CA LEU A 232 7.69 -23.46 32.35
C LEU A 232 9.18 -23.59 32.71
N PRO A 233 9.80 -24.77 32.48
CA PRO A 233 11.23 -24.94 32.72
C PRO A 233 12.07 -23.92 31.92
N ARG A 234 13.27 -23.65 32.41
CA ARG A 234 14.25 -22.78 31.73
C ARG A 234 14.51 -23.25 30.31
N GLN A 235 14.75 -22.30 29.41
CA GLN A 235 15.08 -22.54 28.00
C GLN A 235 14.04 -23.41 27.26
N LYS A 236 12.76 -23.30 27.64
CA LYS A 236 11.62 -23.99 27.00
C LYS A 236 10.55 -23.01 26.55
N SER A 237 9.70 -23.49 25.65
CA SER A 237 8.56 -22.74 25.11
C SER A 237 7.24 -23.41 25.51
N ALA A 238 6.21 -22.60 25.73
CA ALA A 238 4.84 -23.06 25.95
C ALA A 238 3.88 -22.47 24.91
N LEU A 239 2.89 -23.27 24.53
CA LEU A 239 1.72 -22.83 23.77
C LEU A 239 0.55 -22.69 24.72
N LEU A 240 0.14 -21.45 24.97
CA LEU A 240 -0.93 -21.15 25.91
C LEU A 240 -2.19 -20.80 25.14
N PRO A 241 -3.31 -21.53 25.31
CA PRO A 241 -4.54 -21.25 24.60
C PRO A 241 -5.14 -19.92 25.09
N ILE A 242 -5.28 -18.97 24.17
CA ILE A 242 -5.81 -17.62 24.46
C ILE A 242 -7.19 -17.37 23.84
N VAL A 243 -7.55 -18.14 22.82
CA VAL A 243 -8.86 -18.07 22.14
C VAL A 243 -9.24 -19.49 21.74
N ASN A 244 -10.49 -19.89 22.01
CA ASN A 244 -11.04 -21.16 21.54
C ASN A 244 -12.58 -21.04 21.43
N GLN A 245 -13.07 -20.48 20.32
CA GLN A 245 -14.50 -20.18 20.15
C GLN A 245 -14.93 -20.04 18.69
N ASP A 246 -16.24 -20.08 18.46
CA ASP A 246 -16.86 -19.77 17.18
C ASP A 246 -16.72 -18.27 16.84
N VAL A 247 -16.37 -18.00 15.59
CA VAL A 247 -16.25 -16.65 15.03
C VAL A 247 -17.18 -16.45 13.84
N GLU A 248 -17.48 -15.19 13.52
CA GLU A 248 -18.29 -14.84 12.35
C GLU A 248 -17.36 -14.61 11.15
N ALA A 249 -17.55 -15.36 10.07
CA ALA A 249 -16.86 -15.08 8.82
C ALA A 249 -17.69 -15.48 7.59
N THR A 250 -17.58 -14.70 6.53
CA THR A 250 -18.23 -14.96 5.24
C THR A 250 -17.17 -15.28 4.19
N LYS A 251 -17.30 -16.42 3.50
CA LYS A 251 -16.41 -16.79 2.39
C LYS A 251 -16.55 -15.83 1.22
N VAL A 252 -15.41 -15.37 0.70
CA VAL A 252 -15.33 -14.42 -0.41
C VAL A 252 -14.16 -14.78 -1.35
N SER A 253 -14.23 -14.30 -2.59
CA SER A 253 -13.11 -14.34 -3.53
C SER A 253 -12.63 -12.91 -3.78
N ILE A 254 -11.45 -12.56 -3.28
CA ILE A 254 -10.95 -11.18 -3.26
C ILE A 254 -10.08 -10.94 -4.48
N TYR A 255 -10.53 -10.08 -5.39
CA TYR A 255 -9.77 -9.71 -6.58
C TYR A 255 -9.11 -8.35 -6.41
N ASN A 256 -7.79 -8.32 -6.54
CA ASN A 256 -7.00 -7.11 -6.64
C ASN A 256 -5.96 -7.31 -7.74
N GLN A 257 -6.05 -6.52 -8.82
CA GLN A 257 -5.17 -6.64 -9.98
C GLN A 257 -3.68 -6.44 -9.62
N GLY A 258 -3.37 -5.61 -8.62
CA GLY A 258 -2.01 -5.38 -8.16
C GLY A 258 -1.42 -6.55 -7.36
N VAL A 259 -2.27 -7.43 -6.82
CA VAL A 259 -1.83 -8.63 -6.10
C VAL A 259 -1.70 -9.81 -7.06
N HIS A 260 -2.73 -10.05 -7.87
CA HIS A 260 -2.71 -11.10 -8.88
C HIS A 260 -3.60 -10.70 -10.07
N ALA A 261 -3.03 -10.68 -11.27
CA ALA A 261 -3.65 -10.04 -12.43
C ALA A 261 -4.87 -10.77 -13.01
N LYS A 262 -5.09 -12.04 -12.64
CA LYS A 262 -6.07 -12.93 -13.30
C LYS A 262 -7.05 -13.59 -12.32
N PHE A 263 -6.50 -14.31 -11.35
CA PHE A 263 -7.28 -15.05 -10.36
C PHE A 263 -7.45 -14.23 -9.08
N PRO A 264 -8.66 -14.15 -8.50
CA PRO A 264 -8.87 -13.71 -7.13
C PRO A 264 -8.20 -14.63 -6.11
N LEU A 265 -8.17 -14.20 -4.85
CA LEU A 265 -7.75 -15.03 -3.72
C LEU A 265 -8.98 -15.53 -2.95
N HIS A 266 -9.01 -16.82 -2.60
CA HIS A 266 -9.92 -17.31 -1.57
C HIS A 266 -9.66 -16.61 -0.24
N GLY A 267 -10.73 -16.11 0.35
CA GLY A 267 -10.65 -15.37 1.59
C GLY A 267 -11.93 -15.38 2.39
N LEU A 268 -11.89 -14.65 3.49
CA LEU A 268 -12.95 -14.49 4.45
C LEU A 268 -13.12 -13.00 4.76
N LYS A 269 -14.36 -12.53 4.78
CA LYS A 269 -14.74 -11.34 5.55
C LYS A 269 -14.91 -11.79 6.99
N PHE A 270 -13.85 -11.65 7.78
CA PHE A 270 -13.71 -12.15 9.14
C PHE A 270 -14.10 -11.06 10.13
N LYS A 271 -14.95 -11.38 11.10
CA LYS A 271 -15.36 -10.48 12.17
C LYS A 271 -14.87 -10.99 13.51
N ASN A 272 -14.16 -10.13 14.25
CA ASN A 272 -13.79 -10.44 15.63
C ASN A 272 -15.02 -10.27 16.54
N ASN A 273 -15.83 -11.30 16.69
CA ASN A 273 -16.93 -11.34 17.64
C ASN A 273 -16.48 -11.78 19.06
N THR A 274 -15.17 -11.95 19.29
CA THR A 274 -14.63 -12.23 20.62
C THR A 274 -14.57 -10.95 21.46
N SER A 275 -14.45 -11.08 22.78
CA SER A 275 -14.14 -9.94 23.66
C SER A 275 -12.65 -9.59 23.67
N LEU A 276 -11.83 -10.32 22.90
CA LEU A 276 -10.38 -10.21 22.89
C LEU A 276 -9.90 -9.33 21.73
N HIS A 277 -8.92 -8.47 21.98
CA HIS A 277 -8.15 -7.83 20.92
C HIS A 277 -7.25 -8.87 20.26
N LEU A 278 -7.52 -9.30 19.02
CA LEU A 278 -6.73 -10.33 18.36
C LEU A 278 -5.44 -9.71 17.80
N MET A 279 -4.29 -10.11 18.34
CA MET A 279 -3.00 -9.59 17.88
C MET A 279 -2.60 -10.16 16.53
N GLN A 280 -1.87 -9.37 15.73
CA GLN A 280 -1.33 -9.80 14.44
C GLN A 280 -0.54 -11.11 14.53
N GLY A 281 -0.73 -12.01 13.57
CA GLY A 281 -0.07 -13.32 13.56
C GLY A 281 -0.41 -14.17 12.33
N PRO A 282 0.29 -15.28 12.11
CA PRO A 282 -0.08 -16.27 11.11
C PRO A 282 -1.38 -16.98 11.49
N ILE A 283 -2.17 -17.32 10.49
CA ILE A 283 -3.38 -18.14 10.64
C ILE A 283 -3.34 -19.27 9.62
N THR A 284 -3.36 -20.51 10.11
CA THR A 284 -3.48 -21.69 9.25
C THR A 284 -4.95 -22.04 9.08
N VAL A 285 -5.40 -22.11 7.83
CA VAL A 285 -6.79 -22.37 7.48
C VAL A 285 -6.96 -23.83 7.09
N PHE A 286 -7.91 -24.50 7.73
CA PHE A 286 -8.36 -25.84 7.39
C PHE A 286 -9.78 -25.79 6.85
N GLU A 287 -10.06 -26.49 5.76
CA GLU A 287 -11.40 -26.64 5.20
C GLU A 287 -11.72 -28.13 5.09
N ASN A 288 -12.83 -28.57 5.68
CA ASN A 288 -13.23 -29.99 5.76
C ASN A 288 -12.15 -30.92 6.34
N GLY A 289 -11.35 -30.41 7.29
CA GLY A 289 -10.25 -31.17 7.91
C GLY A 289 -9.00 -31.31 7.04
N ALA A 290 -8.96 -30.69 5.85
CA ALA A 290 -7.78 -30.61 5.00
C ALA A 290 -7.13 -29.22 5.11
N TYR A 291 -5.81 -29.16 4.98
CA TYR A 291 -5.08 -27.90 4.89
C TYR A 291 -5.52 -27.13 3.63
N ALA A 292 -6.02 -25.91 3.80
CA ALA A 292 -6.50 -25.06 2.72
C ALA A 292 -5.51 -23.94 2.36
N GLY A 293 -4.68 -23.52 3.30
CA GLY A 293 -3.67 -22.49 3.10
C GLY A 293 -3.31 -21.75 4.39
N ASP A 294 -2.37 -20.82 4.26
CA ASP A 294 -1.94 -19.93 5.33
C ASP A 294 -2.32 -18.49 5.00
N ALA A 295 -2.71 -17.74 6.01
CA ALA A 295 -2.93 -16.31 5.91
C ALA A 295 -2.25 -15.55 7.04
N ARG A 296 -2.38 -14.23 7.03
CA ARG A 296 -1.88 -13.34 8.09
C ARG A 296 -2.99 -12.42 8.55
N ILE A 297 -3.27 -12.43 9.85
CA ILE A 297 -4.18 -11.47 10.47
C ILE A 297 -3.38 -10.27 10.99
N LEU A 298 -3.96 -9.07 10.89
CA LEU A 298 -3.44 -7.87 11.56
C LEU A 298 -4.06 -7.75 12.96
N ASP A 299 -3.62 -6.76 13.74
CA ASP A 299 -4.29 -6.39 14.98
C ASP A 299 -5.76 -6.06 14.69
N LEU A 300 -6.68 -6.74 15.39
CA LEU A 300 -8.11 -6.68 15.13
C LEU A 300 -8.89 -6.50 16.43
N GLN A 301 -9.53 -5.35 16.57
CA GLN A 301 -10.30 -4.99 17.77
C GLN A 301 -11.60 -5.81 17.89
N PRO A 302 -12.16 -5.95 19.10
CA PRO A 302 -13.50 -6.51 19.26
C PRO A 302 -14.51 -5.80 18.35
N LYS A 303 -15.37 -6.58 17.71
CA LYS A 303 -16.40 -6.20 16.72
C LYS A 303 -15.87 -5.71 15.37
N GLU A 304 -14.56 -5.58 15.19
CA GLU A 304 -13.98 -5.15 13.93
C GLU A 304 -14.05 -6.25 12.87
N GLU A 305 -14.23 -5.85 11.61
CA GLU A 305 -14.25 -6.73 10.43
C GLU A 305 -13.00 -6.51 9.57
N ARG A 306 -12.46 -7.61 9.03
CA ARG A 306 -11.30 -7.57 8.15
C ARG A 306 -11.33 -8.70 7.12
N LEU A 307 -10.87 -8.39 5.91
CA LEU A 307 -10.58 -9.42 4.92
C LEU A 307 -9.32 -10.21 5.31
N ILE A 308 -9.34 -11.52 5.08
CA ILE A 308 -8.21 -12.43 5.22
C ILE A 308 -8.19 -13.32 3.97
N SER A 309 -7.04 -13.51 3.33
CA SER A 309 -6.90 -14.40 2.16
C SER A 309 -5.84 -15.47 2.38
N TYR A 310 -6.14 -16.70 1.96
CA TYR A 310 -5.35 -17.90 2.30
C TYR A 310 -4.95 -18.76 1.09
N ALA A 311 -5.60 -18.60 -0.07
CA ALA A 311 -5.28 -19.37 -1.27
C ALA A 311 -5.69 -18.61 -2.54
N ILE A 312 -5.25 -19.08 -3.72
CA ILE A 312 -5.70 -18.55 -5.01
C ILE A 312 -7.00 -19.25 -5.41
N ASP A 313 -8.02 -18.48 -5.82
CA ASP A 313 -9.26 -19.03 -6.38
C ASP A 313 -9.11 -19.30 -7.88
N LEU A 314 -8.65 -20.50 -8.22
CA LEU A 314 -8.51 -20.94 -9.61
C LEU A 314 -9.86 -21.18 -10.31
N GLY A 315 -10.95 -21.24 -9.54
CA GLY A 315 -12.31 -21.41 -10.04
C GLY A 315 -12.93 -20.12 -10.57
N THR A 316 -12.36 -18.96 -10.27
CA THR A 316 -12.89 -17.65 -10.67
C THR A 316 -11.83 -16.88 -11.45
N GLU A 317 -12.19 -16.30 -12.58
CA GLU A 317 -11.29 -15.48 -13.39
C GLU A 317 -11.88 -14.07 -13.51
N VAL A 318 -11.04 -13.05 -13.39
CA VAL A 318 -11.43 -11.65 -13.59
C VAL A 318 -10.54 -11.04 -14.67
N GLU A 319 -11.18 -10.49 -15.69
CA GLU A 319 -10.54 -9.76 -16.77
C GLU A 319 -10.86 -8.27 -16.63
N PRO A 320 -9.88 -7.43 -16.26
CA PRO A 320 -10.04 -5.98 -16.25
C PRO A 320 -9.80 -5.40 -17.64
N VAL A 321 -10.80 -4.71 -18.18
CA VAL A 321 -10.74 -4.00 -19.47
C VAL A 321 -10.81 -2.51 -19.19
N VAL A 322 -9.74 -1.79 -19.54
CA VAL A 322 -9.74 -0.33 -19.48
C VAL A 322 -10.52 0.20 -20.67
N GLN A 323 -11.47 1.08 -20.39
CA GLN A 323 -12.23 1.83 -21.37
C GLN A 323 -11.83 3.29 -21.26
N ASN A 324 -11.58 3.91 -22.42
CA ASN A 324 -11.25 5.33 -22.51
C ASN A 324 -12.44 6.04 -23.17
N PRO A 325 -13.53 6.30 -22.40
CA PRO A 325 -14.62 7.10 -22.92
C PRO A 325 -14.09 8.49 -23.31
N ALA A 326 -14.70 9.09 -24.33
CA ALA A 326 -14.24 10.38 -24.82
C ALA A 326 -14.36 11.47 -23.72
N ASP A 327 -13.28 12.20 -23.52
CA ASP A 327 -13.28 13.41 -22.71
C ASP A 327 -14.24 14.43 -23.33
N ARG A 328 -14.94 15.17 -22.46
CA ARG A 328 -15.84 16.23 -22.91
C ARG A 328 -15.52 17.54 -22.21
N ILE A 329 -15.58 18.62 -22.96
CA ILE A 329 -15.53 19.96 -22.39
C ILE A 329 -16.89 20.24 -21.76
N ILE A 330 -16.89 20.64 -20.50
CA ILE A 330 -18.12 20.97 -19.75
C ILE A 330 -18.27 22.48 -19.55
N ASN A 331 -17.17 23.23 -19.63
CA ASN A 331 -17.17 24.67 -19.46
C ASN A 331 -16.00 25.31 -20.23
N ILE A 332 -16.22 26.48 -20.81
CA ILE A 332 -15.20 27.28 -21.47
C ILE A 332 -15.40 28.73 -21.05
N LYS A 333 -14.39 29.30 -20.40
CA LYS A 333 -14.36 30.73 -20.05
C LYS A 333 -13.09 31.38 -20.56
N VAL A 334 -13.11 32.70 -20.74
CA VAL A 334 -11.95 33.49 -21.13
C VAL A 334 -11.62 34.47 -20.02
N ASN A 335 -10.36 34.52 -19.60
CA ASN A 335 -9.89 35.47 -18.60
C ASN A 335 -8.60 36.11 -19.10
N ARG A 336 -8.61 37.43 -19.30
CA ARG A 336 -7.48 38.23 -19.79
C ARG A 336 -6.82 37.63 -21.03
N GLY A 337 -7.63 37.20 -21.99
CA GLY A 337 -7.15 36.63 -23.26
C GLY A 337 -6.63 35.20 -23.16
N VAL A 338 -6.86 34.51 -22.04
CA VAL A 338 -6.58 33.08 -21.84
C VAL A 338 -7.89 32.32 -21.78
N ILE A 339 -8.05 31.34 -22.67
CA ILE A 339 -9.13 30.38 -22.65
C ILE A 339 -8.84 29.37 -21.54
N HIS A 340 -9.78 29.20 -20.62
CA HIS A 340 -9.81 28.13 -19.63
C HIS A 340 -10.94 27.17 -20.03
N ALA A 341 -10.56 26.03 -20.61
CA ALA A 341 -11.49 24.95 -20.89
C ALA A 341 -11.44 23.93 -19.75
N THR A 342 -12.57 23.67 -19.11
CA THR A 342 -12.69 22.59 -18.12
C THR A 342 -13.13 21.33 -18.85
N HIS A 343 -12.22 20.37 -18.90
CA HIS A 343 -12.44 19.03 -19.40
C HIS A 343 -12.88 18.14 -18.27
N LYS A 344 -13.95 17.39 -18.48
CA LYS A 344 -14.34 16.29 -17.62
C LYS A 344 -13.69 15.04 -18.19
N VAL A 345 -12.61 14.61 -17.55
CA VAL A 345 -11.90 13.38 -17.90
C VAL A 345 -12.61 12.24 -17.21
N ARG A 346 -13.05 11.26 -18.01
CA ARG A 346 -13.75 10.08 -17.52
C ARG A 346 -12.88 8.87 -17.78
N GLU A 347 -12.66 8.07 -16.76
CA GLU A 347 -11.98 6.80 -16.87
C GLU A 347 -12.95 5.71 -16.49
N ALA A 348 -13.07 4.70 -17.35
CA ALA A 348 -13.96 3.57 -17.12
C ALA A 348 -13.14 2.28 -17.11
N LYS A 349 -13.48 1.38 -16.19
CA LYS A 349 -12.85 0.07 -16.09
C LYS A 349 -13.91 -0.98 -15.89
N LEU A 350 -14.03 -1.85 -16.89
CA LEU A 350 -14.97 -2.96 -16.87
C LEU A 350 -14.26 -4.21 -16.35
N TYR A 351 -14.80 -4.84 -15.33
CA TYR A 351 -14.33 -6.11 -14.80
C TYR A 351 -15.28 -7.20 -15.28
N ASN A 352 -14.83 -8.03 -16.21
CA ASN A 352 -15.54 -9.24 -16.60
C ASN A 352 -15.16 -10.36 -15.63
N ILE A 353 -16.14 -10.86 -14.89
CA ILE A 353 -15.94 -11.89 -13.87
C ILE A 353 -16.56 -13.19 -14.39
N LYS A 354 -15.78 -14.27 -14.42
CA LYS A 354 -16.27 -15.60 -14.77
C LYS A 354 -16.07 -16.56 -13.61
N ASN A 355 -17.17 -17.10 -13.08
CA ASN A 355 -17.13 -18.20 -12.14
C ASN A 355 -17.21 -19.52 -12.93
N ARG A 356 -16.16 -20.34 -12.87
CA ARG A 356 -16.08 -21.68 -13.47
C ARG A 356 -16.22 -22.79 -12.43
N SER A 357 -16.38 -22.44 -11.16
CA SER A 357 -16.58 -23.41 -10.10
C SER A 357 -18.02 -23.90 -10.02
N GLU A 358 -18.22 -25.01 -9.33
CA GLU A 358 -19.53 -25.62 -9.02
C GLU A 358 -20.25 -24.91 -7.85
N HIS A 359 -19.65 -23.85 -7.30
CA HIS A 359 -20.15 -23.15 -6.13
C HIS A 359 -20.36 -21.67 -6.45
N ASP A 360 -21.37 -21.08 -5.81
CA ASP A 360 -21.55 -19.63 -5.86
C ASP A 360 -20.35 -18.92 -5.24
N ARG A 361 -20.00 -17.76 -5.78
CA ARG A 361 -18.88 -16.93 -5.35
C ARG A 361 -19.38 -15.53 -5.03
N LEU A 362 -18.99 -15.01 -3.87
CA LEU A 362 -19.10 -13.59 -3.57
C LEU A 362 -17.75 -12.95 -3.87
N VAL A 363 -17.63 -12.30 -5.02
CA VAL A 363 -16.39 -11.67 -5.45
C VAL A 363 -16.28 -10.28 -4.83
N VAL A 364 -15.24 -10.06 -4.02
CA VAL A 364 -14.89 -8.74 -3.49
C VAL A 364 -13.87 -8.12 -4.44
N LEU A 365 -14.32 -7.16 -5.23
CA LEU A 365 -13.48 -6.44 -6.18
C LEU A 365 -12.83 -5.22 -5.50
N GLU A 366 -11.50 -5.22 -5.38
CA GLU A 366 -10.72 -4.05 -4.96
C GLU A 366 -10.34 -3.20 -6.16
N HIS A 367 -10.90 -1.99 -6.22
CA HIS A 367 -10.55 -0.96 -7.18
C HIS A 367 -9.73 0.15 -6.49
N PRO A 368 -8.59 0.59 -7.04
CA PRO A 368 -7.79 1.65 -6.43
C PRO A 368 -8.60 2.92 -6.15
N TYR A 369 -8.49 3.47 -4.94
CA TYR A 369 -9.08 4.75 -4.58
C TYR A 369 -8.14 5.89 -4.95
N ARG A 370 -8.63 6.84 -5.74
CA ARG A 370 -7.87 8.02 -6.18
C ARG A 370 -8.58 9.28 -5.72
N GLN A 371 -7.98 10.03 -4.79
CA GLN A 371 -8.61 11.22 -4.19
C GLN A 371 -9.00 12.31 -5.20
N GLN A 372 -8.28 12.39 -6.33
CA GLN A 372 -8.53 13.38 -7.40
C GLN A 372 -9.73 13.02 -8.27
N PHE A 373 -10.22 11.79 -8.17
CA PHE A 373 -11.33 11.26 -8.94
C PHE A 373 -12.55 11.09 -8.06
N SER A 374 -13.72 11.32 -8.65
CA SER A 374 -15.01 11.02 -8.07
C SER A 374 -15.57 9.75 -8.70
N LEU A 375 -15.98 8.79 -7.88
CA LEU A 375 -16.68 7.59 -8.34
C LEU A 375 -18.09 7.97 -8.83
N ILE A 376 -18.38 7.66 -10.09
CA ILE A 376 -19.68 7.92 -10.73
C ILE A 376 -20.50 6.64 -10.86
N ALA A 377 -19.86 5.53 -11.25
CA ALA A 377 -20.50 4.22 -11.33
C ALA A 377 -19.56 3.15 -10.76
N PRO A 378 -20.07 2.19 -9.96
CA PRO A 378 -21.39 2.23 -9.35
C PRO A 378 -21.49 3.38 -8.33
N GLU A 379 -22.68 3.92 -8.10
CA GLU A 379 -22.89 5.02 -7.15
C GLU A 379 -22.54 4.63 -5.70
N LYS A 380 -22.56 3.33 -5.40
CA LYS A 380 -22.33 2.77 -4.07
C LYS A 380 -21.23 1.70 -4.12
N TYR A 381 -20.44 1.68 -3.06
CA TYR A 381 -19.47 0.63 -2.74
C TYR A 381 -19.90 -0.04 -1.42
N ALA A 382 -19.49 -1.29 -1.23
CA ALA A 382 -19.75 -2.02 0.01
C ALA A 382 -18.87 -1.48 1.14
N GLU A 383 -17.60 -1.18 0.83
CA GLU A 383 -16.63 -0.63 1.77
C GLU A 383 -15.65 0.29 1.04
N ARG A 384 -15.19 1.35 1.70
CA ARG A 384 -14.03 2.14 1.27
C ARG A 384 -12.95 2.00 2.32
N ALA A 385 -11.82 1.44 1.91
CA ALA A 385 -10.62 1.37 2.72
C ALA A 385 -9.67 2.53 2.38
N ARG A 386 -8.47 2.56 2.95
CA ARG A 386 -7.53 3.68 2.74
C ARG A 386 -7.21 3.91 1.25
N ASP A 387 -6.88 2.84 0.54
CA ASP A 387 -6.32 2.89 -0.82
C ASP A 387 -7.21 2.25 -1.89
N VAL A 388 -8.39 1.73 -1.51
CA VAL A 388 -9.29 1.00 -2.41
C VAL A 388 -10.76 1.20 -2.09
N TYR A 389 -11.59 1.17 -3.13
CA TYR A 389 -13.00 0.83 -3.05
C TYR A 389 -13.18 -0.68 -3.12
N ARG A 390 -14.14 -1.22 -2.36
CA ARG A 390 -14.55 -2.62 -2.40
C ARG A 390 -15.98 -2.74 -2.87
N PHE A 391 -16.17 -3.54 -3.91
CA PHE A 391 -17.49 -3.90 -4.43
C PHE A 391 -17.73 -5.39 -4.17
N GLU A 392 -18.93 -5.75 -3.71
CA GLU A 392 -19.32 -7.14 -3.48
C GLU A 392 -20.23 -7.59 -4.64
N ILE A 393 -19.74 -8.52 -5.46
CA ILE A 393 -20.43 -9.01 -6.66
C ILE A 393 -20.76 -10.50 -6.47
N PRO A 394 -22.03 -10.87 -6.26
CA PRO A 394 -22.43 -12.27 -6.27
C PRO A 394 -22.38 -12.83 -7.69
N VAL A 395 -21.71 -13.96 -7.87
CA VAL A 395 -21.58 -14.68 -9.15
C VAL A 395 -21.91 -16.15 -8.93
N LYS A 396 -23.03 -16.60 -9.49
CA LYS A 396 -23.48 -17.99 -9.34
C LYS A 396 -22.51 -18.98 -9.99
N ALA A 397 -22.57 -20.23 -9.56
CA ALA A 397 -21.81 -21.33 -10.15
C ALA A 397 -21.96 -21.37 -11.68
N GLY A 398 -20.85 -21.43 -12.41
CA GLY A 398 -20.83 -21.46 -13.88
C GLY A 398 -21.23 -20.15 -14.60
N GLU A 399 -21.70 -19.12 -13.90
CA GLU A 399 -22.16 -17.86 -14.49
C GLU A 399 -21.05 -16.81 -14.65
N SER A 400 -21.38 -15.70 -15.31
CA SER A 400 -20.52 -14.53 -15.46
C SER A 400 -21.21 -13.29 -14.90
N ALA A 401 -20.43 -12.37 -14.35
CA ALA A 401 -20.90 -11.06 -13.93
C ALA A 401 -20.02 -9.96 -14.54
N LYS A 402 -20.52 -8.73 -14.56
CA LYS A 402 -19.78 -7.56 -15.00
C LYS A 402 -19.89 -6.48 -13.94
N GLN A 403 -18.77 -5.85 -13.60
CA GLN A 403 -18.74 -4.66 -12.77
C GLN A 403 -18.02 -3.56 -13.54
N GLU A 404 -18.74 -2.50 -13.89
CA GLU A 404 -18.15 -1.30 -14.45
C GLU A 404 -17.83 -0.32 -13.33
N VAL A 405 -16.62 0.22 -13.34
CA VAL A 405 -16.19 1.29 -12.44
C VAL A 405 -15.87 2.51 -13.30
N VAL A 406 -16.64 3.57 -13.15
CA VAL A 406 -16.48 4.85 -13.86
C VAL A 406 -16.12 5.91 -12.84
N GLU A 407 -15.01 6.57 -13.10
CA GLU A 407 -14.48 7.66 -12.29
C GLU A 407 -14.32 8.92 -13.15
N GLU A 408 -14.52 10.09 -12.54
CA GLU A 408 -14.36 11.37 -13.22
C GLU A 408 -13.48 12.33 -12.44
N ARG A 409 -12.72 13.14 -13.17
CA ARG A 409 -12.07 14.33 -12.62
C ARG A 409 -12.19 15.50 -13.57
N ASP A 410 -12.17 16.70 -13.02
CA ASP A 410 -12.14 17.91 -13.82
C ASP A 410 -10.67 18.34 -14.04
N VAL A 411 -10.34 18.66 -15.28
CA VAL A 411 -9.01 19.09 -15.72
C VAL A 411 -9.14 20.42 -16.44
N ILE A 412 -8.40 21.43 -15.99
CA ILE A 412 -8.41 22.74 -16.62
C ILE A 412 -7.28 22.79 -17.64
N GLN A 413 -7.64 22.98 -18.91
CA GLN A 413 -6.71 23.29 -19.99
C GLN A 413 -6.69 24.81 -20.21
N THR A 414 -5.50 25.39 -20.26
CA THR A 414 -5.31 26.83 -20.53
C THR A 414 -4.68 27.05 -21.89
N VAL A 415 -5.27 27.94 -22.69
CA VAL A 415 -4.76 28.30 -24.02
C VAL A 415 -4.75 29.82 -24.16
N SER A 416 -3.59 30.39 -24.46
CA SER A 416 -3.48 31.84 -24.70
C SER A 416 -3.91 32.18 -26.14
N ILE A 417 -4.87 33.10 -26.30
CA ILE A 417 -5.42 33.48 -27.61
C ILE A 417 -4.37 34.13 -28.51
N SER A 418 -3.39 34.84 -27.93
CA SER A 418 -2.29 35.45 -28.70
C SER A 418 -1.48 34.38 -29.44
N ASN A 419 -1.18 33.27 -28.77
CA ASN A 419 -0.35 32.18 -29.30
C ASN A 419 -1.14 31.07 -30.02
N ALA A 420 -2.46 31.00 -29.82
CA ALA A 420 -3.31 29.99 -30.44
C ALA A 420 -3.50 30.25 -31.94
N ASP A 421 -3.50 29.21 -32.76
CA ASP A 421 -3.88 29.33 -34.17
C ASP A 421 -5.41 29.46 -34.33
N ASP A 422 -5.85 29.89 -35.51
CA ASP A 422 -7.27 30.11 -35.81
C ASP A 422 -8.10 28.81 -35.73
N ASN A 423 -7.50 27.64 -35.98
CA ASN A 423 -8.19 26.37 -35.90
C ASN A 423 -8.45 25.97 -34.44
N GLN A 424 -7.49 26.23 -33.56
CA GLN A 424 -7.59 26.00 -32.13
C GLN A 424 -8.64 26.94 -31.50
N ILE A 425 -8.67 28.21 -31.90
CA ILE A 425 -9.71 29.16 -31.46
C ILE A 425 -11.08 28.71 -31.97
N ARG A 426 -11.17 28.26 -33.23
CA ARG A 426 -12.42 27.75 -33.82
C ARG A 426 -12.91 26.49 -33.12
N PHE A 427 -12.02 25.58 -32.73
CA PHE A 427 -12.35 24.38 -31.96
C PHE A 427 -13.12 24.74 -30.67
N PHE A 428 -12.60 25.67 -29.85
CA PHE A 428 -13.27 26.12 -28.63
C PHE A 428 -14.54 26.92 -28.92
N SER A 429 -14.55 27.76 -29.96
CA SER A 429 -15.75 28.52 -30.34
C SER A 429 -16.87 27.64 -30.88
N SER A 430 -16.56 26.50 -31.50
CA SER A 430 -17.54 25.59 -32.09
C SER A 430 -18.17 24.63 -31.09
N ASN A 431 -17.61 24.52 -29.88
CA ASN A 431 -18.15 23.63 -28.86
C ASN A 431 -19.55 24.08 -28.39
N ALA A 432 -20.42 23.11 -28.13
CA ALA A 432 -21.80 23.36 -27.70
C ALA A 432 -21.89 24.04 -26.33
N VAL A 433 -20.90 23.83 -25.45
CA VAL A 433 -20.88 24.42 -24.10
C VAL A 433 -20.42 25.88 -24.08
N THR A 434 -19.93 26.40 -25.20
CA THR A 434 -19.41 27.77 -25.29
C THR A 434 -20.56 28.77 -25.32
N SER A 435 -20.55 29.74 -24.40
CA SER A 435 -21.55 30.82 -24.36
C SER A 435 -21.45 31.71 -25.60
N GLN A 436 -22.57 32.32 -26.02
CA GLN A 436 -22.57 33.20 -27.20
C GLN A 436 -21.58 34.36 -27.05
N LYS A 437 -21.47 34.93 -25.85
CA LYS A 437 -20.51 36.00 -25.53
C LYS A 437 -19.06 35.57 -25.77
N VAL A 438 -18.71 34.35 -25.38
CA VAL A 438 -17.36 33.80 -25.63
C VAL A 438 -17.14 33.58 -27.13
N LYS A 439 -18.15 33.07 -27.87
CA LYS A 439 -18.05 32.91 -29.33
C LYS A 439 -17.80 34.24 -30.04
N ASP A 440 -18.56 35.28 -29.69
CA ASP A 440 -18.44 36.61 -30.27
C ASP A 440 -17.06 37.22 -29.98
N ALA A 441 -16.56 37.03 -28.76
CA ALA A 441 -15.23 37.49 -28.38
C ALA A 441 -14.09 36.76 -29.12
N LEU A 442 -14.19 35.44 -29.24
CA LEU A 442 -13.21 34.65 -30.00
C LEU A 442 -13.24 34.99 -31.49
N ALA A 443 -14.43 35.24 -32.06
CA ALA A 443 -14.59 35.72 -33.42
C ALA A 443 -13.91 37.08 -33.62
N ARG A 444 -14.10 38.02 -32.69
CA ARG A 444 -13.44 39.33 -32.73
C ARG A 444 -11.92 39.22 -32.61
N ALA A 445 -11.42 38.33 -31.75
CA ALA A 445 -9.99 38.06 -31.64
C ALA A 445 -9.40 37.52 -32.95
N MET A 446 -10.07 36.54 -33.59
CA MET A 446 -9.66 36.01 -34.90
C MET A 446 -9.66 37.09 -35.98
N GLU A 447 -10.66 37.96 -36.01
CA GLU A 447 -10.71 39.08 -36.96
C GLU A 447 -9.52 40.03 -36.80
N LEU A 448 -9.20 40.44 -35.57
CA LEU A 448 -8.06 41.32 -35.29
C LEU A 448 -6.73 40.67 -35.67
N LYS A 449 -6.56 39.36 -35.41
CA LYS A 449 -5.39 38.59 -35.83
C LYS A 449 -5.30 38.46 -37.35
N GLY A 450 -6.43 38.24 -38.02
CA GLY A 450 -6.51 38.21 -39.49
C GLY A 450 -6.07 39.52 -40.13
N GLN A 451 -6.50 40.65 -39.57
CA GLN A 451 -6.05 41.98 -40.02
C GLN A 451 -4.54 42.17 -39.83
N LEU A 452 -3.99 41.76 -38.69
CA LEU A 452 -2.54 41.80 -38.45
C LEU A 452 -1.77 40.94 -39.47
N ALA A 453 -2.27 39.74 -39.77
CA ALA A 453 -1.65 38.84 -40.75
C ALA A 453 -1.68 39.43 -42.18
N VAL A 454 -2.71 40.18 -42.55
CA VAL A 454 -2.73 40.93 -43.82
C VAL A 454 -1.64 42.00 -43.85
N ILE A 455 -1.55 42.83 -42.81
CA ILE A 455 -0.52 43.89 -42.70
C ILE A 455 0.89 43.30 -42.80
N GLN A 456 1.15 42.18 -42.12
CA GLN A 456 2.43 41.49 -42.15
C GLN A 456 2.78 40.94 -43.54
N ARG A 457 1.81 40.38 -44.26
CA ARG A 457 2.02 39.93 -45.65
C ARG A 457 2.31 41.09 -46.58
N ASP A 458 1.58 42.20 -46.45
CA ASP A 458 1.78 43.40 -47.26
C ASP A 458 3.16 44.02 -46.99
N LEU A 459 3.59 44.04 -45.73
CA LEU A 459 4.90 44.53 -45.32
C LEU A 459 6.02 43.64 -45.87
N ALA A 460 5.87 42.32 -45.81
CA ALA A 460 6.81 41.38 -46.40
C ALA A 460 6.90 41.54 -47.92
N HIS A 461 5.76 41.74 -48.60
CA HIS A 461 5.71 42.00 -50.03
C HIS A 461 6.41 43.32 -50.41
N ALA A 462 6.10 44.41 -49.72
CA ALA A 462 6.71 45.72 -49.97
C ALA A 462 8.23 45.71 -49.72
N ASN A 463 8.69 45.04 -48.65
CA ASN A 463 10.12 44.86 -48.39
C ASN A 463 10.82 44.06 -49.50
N LYS A 464 10.17 43.01 -50.02
CA LYS A 464 10.71 42.23 -51.14
C LYS A 464 10.82 43.09 -52.41
N GLN A 465 9.78 43.85 -52.74
CA GLN A 465 9.81 44.78 -53.88
C GLN A 465 10.94 45.82 -53.75
N LEU A 466 11.11 46.39 -52.55
CA LEU A 466 12.19 47.33 -52.27
C LEU A 466 13.57 46.68 -52.45
N ALA A 467 13.74 45.45 -52.00
CA ALA A 467 15.00 44.70 -52.18
C ALA A 467 15.28 44.42 -53.68
N ASP A 468 14.26 44.02 -54.43
CA ASP A 468 14.37 43.75 -55.87
C ASP A 468 14.76 45.01 -56.66
N ILE A 469 14.14 46.15 -56.36
CA ILE A 469 14.47 47.43 -57.02
C ILE A 469 15.89 47.91 -56.64
N ASN A 470 16.29 47.79 -55.37
CA ASN A 470 17.65 48.15 -54.95
C ASN A 470 18.72 47.31 -55.65
N ALA A 471 18.44 46.02 -55.90
CA ALA A 471 19.34 45.15 -56.67
C ALA A 471 19.41 45.57 -58.16
N ASP A 472 18.29 45.96 -58.77
CA ASP A 472 18.28 46.45 -60.16
C ASP A 472 18.98 47.81 -60.29
N GLN A 473 18.84 48.68 -59.30
CA GLN A 473 19.55 49.96 -59.19
C GLN A 473 21.07 49.78 -59.22
N GLN A 474 21.61 48.81 -58.48
CA GLN A 474 23.04 48.50 -58.51
C GLN A 474 23.49 48.08 -59.92
N ARG A 475 22.68 47.28 -60.62
CA ARG A 475 22.95 46.88 -62.01
C ARG A 475 22.89 48.05 -62.98
N LEU A 476 21.90 48.94 -62.84
CA LEU A 476 21.78 50.14 -63.68
C LEU A 476 22.96 51.09 -63.48
N ARG A 477 23.39 51.32 -62.23
CA ARG A 477 24.58 52.15 -61.93
C ARG A 477 25.85 51.58 -62.55
N ALA A 478 26.04 50.26 -62.48
CA ALA A 478 27.17 49.59 -63.12
C ALA A 478 27.12 49.73 -64.65
N ASN A 479 25.95 49.52 -65.27
CA ASN A 479 25.79 49.66 -66.71
C ASN A 479 25.96 51.11 -67.20
N LEU A 480 25.48 52.10 -66.45
CA LEU A 480 25.65 53.52 -66.78
C LEU A 480 27.12 53.96 -66.70
N LYS A 481 27.91 53.38 -65.80
CA LYS A 481 29.34 53.69 -65.67
C LYS A 481 30.16 53.25 -66.88
N GLU A 482 29.81 52.12 -67.48
CA GLU A 482 30.55 51.52 -68.61
C GLU A 482 30.09 52.06 -69.99
N MET A 483 29.04 52.88 -70.04
CA MET A 483 28.41 53.27 -71.31
C MET A 483 28.63 54.74 -71.67
N PRO A 484 28.94 55.09 -72.94
CA PRO A 484 29.14 56.47 -73.35
C PRO A 484 27.86 57.32 -73.23
N PRO A 485 27.95 58.59 -72.81
CA PRO A 485 26.79 59.49 -72.70
C PRO A 485 26.03 59.73 -74.02
N THR A 486 26.68 59.49 -75.15
CA THR A 486 26.11 59.65 -76.51
C THR A 486 25.28 58.47 -76.98
N ALA A 487 25.28 57.34 -76.26
CA ALA A 487 24.52 56.15 -76.63
C ALA A 487 23.01 56.32 -76.34
N ALA A 488 22.15 55.97 -77.30
CA ALA A 488 20.69 56.06 -77.13
C ALA A 488 20.15 55.26 -75.92
N ALA A 489 20.86 54.20 -75.52
CA ALA A 489 20.53 53.39 -74.34
C ALA A 489 20.82 54.10 -73.01
N TYR A 490 21.74 55.08 -72.98
CA TYR A 490 22.12 55.83 -71.77
C TYR A 490 20.94 56.61 -71.22
N LYS A 491 20.22 57.31 -72.11
CA LYS A 491 19.00 58.05 -71.76
C LYS A 491 17.91 57.13 -71.19
N ARG A 492 17.69 55.96 -71.80
CA ARG A 492 16.70 54.98 -71.31
C ARG A 492 17.01 54.43 -69.92
N TYR A 493 18.28 54.19 -69.61
CA TYR A 493 18.67 53.71 -68.28
C TYR A 493 18.61 54.81 -67.22
N LEU A 494 18.90 56.07 -67.57
CA LEU A 494 18.64 57.21 -66.70
C LEU A 494 17.15 57.39 -66.41
N ASP A 495 16.29 57.34 -67.44
CA ASP A 495 14.84 57.47 -67.24
C ASP A 495 14.30 56.35 -66.33
N LYS A 496 14.78 55.11 -66.52
CA LYS A 496 14.43 53.97 -65.65
C LYS A 496 14.96 54.14 -64.23
N PHE A 497 16.16 54.70 -64.08
CA PHE A 497 16.77 54.98 -62.79
C PHE A 497 15.93 55.99 -61.99
N ASP A 498 15.52 57.10 -62.61
CA ASP A 498 14.69 58.13 -61.98
C ASP A 498 13.30 57.59 -61.59
N GLN A 499 12.70 56.74 -62.44
CA GLN A 499 11.44 56.04 -62.11
C GLN A 499 11.61 55.14 -60.88
N GLN A 500 12.71 54.39 -60.81
CA GLN A 500 12.98 53.52 -59.67
C GLN A 500 13.25 54.29 -58.37
N GLU A 501 13.91 55.44 -58.41
CA GLU A 501 14.07 56.30 -57.23
C GLU A 501 12.69 56.77 -56.71
N THR A 502 11.79 57.16 -57.63
CA THR A 502 10.40 57.50 -57.28
C THR A 502 9.65 56.31 -56.66
N GLU A 503 9.77 55.11 -57.22
CA GLU A 503 9.16 53.90 -56.66
C GLU A 503 9.74 53.51 -55.30
N ILE A 504 11.05 53.69 -55.09
CA ILE A 504 11.73 53.45 -53.81
C ILE A 504 11.15 54.36 -52.73
N GLU A 505 10.98 55.66 -53.01
CA GLU A 505 10.38 56.61 -52.06
C GLU A 505 8.96 56.19 -51.68
N GLN A 506 8.13 55.84 -52.66
CA GLN A 506 6.77 55.35 -52.43
C GLN A 506 6.73 54.06 -51.61
N LEU A 507 7.63 53.11 -51.88
CA LEU A 507 7.72 51.86 -51.13
C LEU A 507 8.21 52.09 -49.70
N ARG A 508 9.18 52.97 -49.47
CA ARG A 508 9.64 53.34 -48.12
C ARG A 508 8.53 53.96 -47.30
N ASP A 509 7.77 54.89 -47.89
CA ASP A 509 6.60 55.50 -47.24
C ASP A 509 5.52 54.46 -46.93
N ARG A 510 5.26 53.53 -47.86
CA ARG A 510 4.31 52.42 -47.65
C ARG A 510 4.78 51.48 -46.54
N ILE A 511 6.05 51.11 -46.51
CA ILE A 511 6.63 50.26 -45.46
C ILE A 511 6.49 50.94 -44.10
N LYS A 512 6.83 52.23 -44.00
CA LYS A 512 6.68 52.99 -42.75
C LYS A 512 5.22 52.99 -42.26
N LYS A 513 4.26 53.28 -43.15
CA LYS A 513 2.83 53.22 -42.82
C LYS A 513 2.39 51.82 -42.39
N LEU A 514 2.87 50.77 -43.05
CA LEU A 514 2.56 49.39 -42.69
C LEU A 514 3.17 49.00 -41.33
N GLN A 515 4.39 49.45 -41.03
CA GLN A 515 5.04 49.26 -39.72
C GLN A 515 4.28 49.95 -38.58
N ASP A 516 3.88 51.21 -38.79
CA ASP A 516 3.09 51.98 -37.83
C ASP A 516 1.73 51.30 -37.59
N ASN A 517 1.07 50.85 -38.67
CA ASN A 517 -0.18 50.10 -38.60
C ASN A 517 -0.01 48.74 -37.90
N GLU A 518 1.09 48.02 -38.16
CA GLU A 518 1.38 46.76 -37.49
C GLU A 518 1.53 46.94 -35.98
N LEU A 519 2.28 47.95 -35.56
CA LEU A 519 2.47 48.29 -34.15
C LEU A 519 1.14 48.67 -33.48
N ALA A 520 0.36 49.54 -34.12
CA ALA A 520 -0.95 49.96 -33.62
C ALA A 520 -1.91 48.77 -33.50
N GLN A 521 -1.94 47.88 -34.50
CA GLN A 521 -2.78 46.69 -34.51
C GLN A 521 -2.37 45.71 -33.41
N ARG A 522 -1.07 45.46 -33.22
CA ARG A 522 -0.55 44.61 -32.12
C ARG A 522 -0.97 45.15 -30.75
N GLN A 523 -0.76 46.44 -30.50
CA GLN A 523 -1.19 47.07 -29.24
C GLN A 523 -2.71 47.04 -29.05
N GLY A 524 -3.48 47.12 -30.14
CA GLY A 524 -4.93 47.00 -30.13
C GLY A 524 -5.38 45.59 -29.72
N ILE A 525 -4.74 44.56 -30.29
CA ILE A 525 -4.96 43.16 -29.91
C ILE A 525 -4.63 42.93 -28.44
N ASP A 526 -3.46 43.39 -27.98
CA ASP A 526 -3.03 43.19 -26.58
C ASP A 526 -3.99 43.86 -25.59
N ARG A 527 -4.45 45.08 -25.88
CA ARG A 527 -5.45 45.79 -25.07
C ARG A 527 -6.79 45.06 -25.06
N TYR A 528 -7.24 44.58 -26.21
CA TYR A 528 -8.48 43.82 -26.32
C TYR A 528 -8.41 42.53 -25.50
N LEU A 529 -7.34 41.75 -25.67
CA LEU A 529 -7.13 40.50 -24.95
C LEU A 529 -6.99 40.72 -23.44
N ALA A 530 -6.25 41.75 -23.01
CA ALA A 530 -6.10 42.06 -21.58
C ALA A 530 -7.42 42.43 -20.90
N ALA A 531 -8.34 43.07 -21.62
CA ALA A 531 -9.68 43.42 -21.13
C ALA A 531 -10.70 42.27 -21.22
N LEU A 532 -10.35 41.17 -21.88
CA LEU A 532 -11.30 40.11 -22.22
C LEU A 532 -11.48 39.12 -21.07
N THR A 533 -12.50 39.34 -20.24
CA THR A 533 -12.92 38.42 -19.17
C THR A 533 -14.42 38.12 -19.30
N ILE A 534 -14.75 36.88 -19.69
CA ILE A 534 -16.11 36.43 -20.01
C ILE A 534 -16.27 34.96 -19.61
N GLU A 535 -17.41 34.63 -19.00
CA GLU A 535 -17.81 33.25 -18.64
C GLU A 535 -18.85 32.65 -19.59
#